data_AF-A0AAV2QZ60-F1
#
_entry.id   AF-A0AAV2QZ60-F1
#
_cell.length_a   1.000
_cell.length_b   1.000
_cell.length_c   1.000
_cell.angle_alpha   90.00
_cell.angle_beta   90.00
_cell.angle_gamma   90.00
#
_symmetry.space_group_name_H-M   'P 1'
#
loop_
_entity.id
_entity.type
_entity.pdbx_description
1 polymer ?
#
loop_
_entity_poly.entity_id
_entity_poly.type
_entity_poly.pdbx_seq_one_letter_code
_entity_poly.pdbx_strand_id
1 'polypeptide(L)'
;MAPSAFVAFCLLALAAAAPQNLQNLQCVSSCDMSRQVPAGEIGKTYTYSYNIQSTINIEGVMDATSQGQLLGTVHGSRINPCEVAFQFTSNDETAKVNKYPLLISIPEQDKFWKVWAHQDDDL
;
A
#
# COMPACT_ATOMS: atom_id res chain seq x y z
N MET A 1 -51.27 38.11 22.32
CA MET A 1 -50.25 37.37 23.07
C MET A 1 -49.77 36.21 22.20
N ALA A 2 -48.70 36.43 21.43
CA ALA A 2 -47.81 35.36 20.96
C ALA A 2 -46.85 35.05 22.14
N PRO A 3 -46.24 33.85 22.28
CA PRO A 3 -45.67 33.09 21.16
C PRO A 3 -45.67 31.55 21.32
N SER A 4 -46.28 30.84 20.37
CA SER A 4 -45.99 29.41 20.13
C SER A 4 -45.61 29.11 18.67
N ALA A 5 -45.42 30.15 17.86
CA ALA A 5 -45.02 30.07 16.46
C ALA A 5 -43.49 30.04 16.26
N PHE A 6 -42.69 29.84 17.32
CA PHE A 6 -41.22 29.89 17.26
C PHE A 6 -40.54 28.53 17.08
N VAL A 7 -41.27 27.41 17.16
CA VAL A 7 -40.67 26.06 17.03
C VAL A 7 -40.78 25.49 15.60
N ALA A 8 -41.66 26.06 14.76
CA ALA A 8 -41.86 25.57 13.40
C ALA A 8 -40.92 26.18 12.34
N PHE A 9 -40.07 27.16 12.71
CA PHE A 9 -39.19 27.85 11.75
C PHE A 9 -37.74 27.33 11.72
N CYS A 10 -37.37 26.36 12.57
CA CYS A 10 -36.01 25.81 12.63
C CYS A 10 -35.76 24.55 11.78
N LEU A 11 -36.78 24.00 11.09
CA LEU A 11 -36.65 22.73 10.34
C LEU A 11 -36.61 22.89 8.80
N LEU A 12 -36.55 24.11 8.27
CA LEU A 12 -36.54 24.36 6.81
C LEU A 12 -35.26 25.06 6.29
N ALA A 13 -34.21 25.13 7.10
CA ALA A 13 -32.97 25.84 6.75
C ALA A 13 -31.70 24.98 6.80
N LEU A 14 -31.80 23.67 6.53
CA LEU A 14 -30.62 22.83 6.22
C LEU A 14 -30.71 22.17 4.84
N ALA A 15 -31.43 22.83 3.93
CA ALA A 15 -31.51 22.46 2.52
C ALA A 15 -31.33 23.71 1.64
N ALA A 16 -30.29 24.52 1.89
CA ALA A 16 -29.78 25.53 0.94
C ALA A 16 -28.57 26.30 1.49
N ALA A 17 -27.43 25.61 1.66
CA ALA A 17 -26.10 26.23 1.63
C ALA A 17 -25.10 25.08 1.41
N ALA A 18 -24.52 24.83 0.24
CA ALA A 18 -24.16 25.72 -0.85
C ALA A 18 -24.35 25.04 -2.21
N PRO A 19 -24.73 25.79 -3.27
CA PRO A 19 -24.58 25.31 -4.62
C PRO A 19 -23.11 25.48 -5.05
N GLN A 20 -22.59 24.41 -5.66
CA GLN A 20 -21.54 24.44 -6.69
C GLN A 20 -20.14 24.90 -6.24
N ASN A 21 -19.35 23.92 -5.78
CA ASN A 21 -18.18 23.58 -6.58
C ASN A 21 -17.85 22.08 -6.46
N LEU A 22 -18.71 21.23 -7.04
CA LEU A 22 -18.31 19.92 -7.57
C LEU A 22 -17.42 20.15 -8.82
N GLN A 23 -16.47 21.07 -8.78
CA GLN A 23 -15.30 20.96 -9.63
C GLN A 23 -14.52 19.81 -9.05
N ASN A 24 -14.79 18.63 -9.58
CA ASN A 24 -13.85 17.53 -9.57
C ASN A 24 -13.21 17.32 -8.19
N LEU A 25 -13.88 16.57 -7.32
CA LEU A 25 -13.15 15.46 -6.71
C LEU A 25 -12.76 14.51 -7.86
N GLN A 26 -11.88 14.98 -8.74
CA GLN A 26 -10.97 14.12 -9.45
C GLN A 26 -10.19 13.51 -8.30
N CYS A 27 -10.66 12.35 -7.82
CA CYS A 27 -9.77 11.38 -7.20
C CYS A 27 -8.54 11.41 -8.10
N VAL A 28 -7.44 11.94 -7.58
CA VAL A 28 -6.21 12.18 -8.34
C VAL A 28 -5.86 10.83 -8.96
N SER A 29 -6.20 10.68 -10.24
CA SER A 29 -6.27 9.38 -10.92
C SER A 29 -4.94 9.04 -11.56
N SER A 30 -3.92 9.86 -11.32
CA SER A 30 -2.67 9.83 -12.04
C SER A 30 -1.55 9.18 -11.23
N CYS A 31 -1.76 7.98 -10.70
CA CYS A 31 -0.62 7.07 -10.59
C CYS A 31 -0.26 6.61 -12.00
N ASP A 32 1.04 6.62 -12.31
CA ASP A 32 1.54 6.21 -13.61
C ASP A 32 1.38 4.69 -13.77
N MET A 33 0.18 4.30 -14.24
CA MET A 33 -0.22 2.92 -14.52
C MET A 33 0.64 2.27 -15.63
N SER A 34 1.44 3.05 -16.37
CA SER A 34 2.40 2.49 -17.32
C SER A 34 3.54 1.74 -16.63
N ARG A 35 3.78 2.02 -15.33
CA ARG A 35 4.65 1.20 -14.50
C ARG A 35 3.88 -0.06 -14.10
N GLN A 36 4.23 -1.17 -14.76
CA GLN A 36 3.71 -2.49 -14.46
C GLN A 36 3.99 -2.84 -13.00
N VAL A 37 2.98 -2.73 -12.15
CA VAL A 37 3.07 -3.25 -10.78
C VAL A 37 2.61 -4.69 -10.81
N PRO A 38 3.35 -5.63 -10.21
CA PRO A 38 3.03 -7.05 -10.22
C PRO A 38 1.83 -7.39 -9.31
N ALA A 39 0.77 -6.59 -9.33
CA ALA A 39 -0.54 -6.93 -8.81
C ALA A 39 -1.56 -6.44 -9.83
N GLY A 40 -2.23 -7.41 -10.46
CA GLY A 40 -3.16 -7.21 -11.57
C GLY A 40 -4.40 -6.41 -11.19
N GLU A 41 -5.59 -7.00 -11.34
CA GLU A 41 -6.84 -6.27 -11.13
C GLU A 41 -7.02 -5.82 -9.66
N ILE A 42 -7.68 -4.68 -9.48
CA ILE A 42 -8.03 -4.15 -8.14
C ILE A 42 -8.91 -5.17 -7.40
N GLY A 43 -8.58 -5.44 -6.14
CA GLY A 43 -9.29 -6.41 -5.30
C GLY A 43 -8.94 -7.87 -5.59
N LYS A 44 -8.03 -8.15 -6.53
CA LYS A 44 -7.48 -9.48 -6.75
C LYS A 44 -6.15 -9.63 -6.02
N THR A 45 -5.90 -10.86 -5.58
CA THR A 45 -4.63 -11.28 -4.97
C THR A 45 -3.94 -12.25 -5.90
N TYR A 46 -2.66 -12.01 -6.14
CA TYR A 46 -1.79 -12.84 -6.96
C TYR A 46 -0.68 -13.40 -6.10
N THR A 47 -0.31 -14.65 -6.36
CA THR A 47 0.70 -15.36 -5.61
C THR A 47 1.93 -15.56 -6.49
N TYR A 48 3.09 -15.15 -6.00
CA TYR A 48 4.37 -15.32 -6.69
C TYR A 48 5.35 -16.04 -5.77
N SER A 49 6.23 -16.87 -6.32
CA SER A 49 7.37 -17.41 -5.59
C SER A 49 8.56 -16.45 -5.68
N TYR A 50 9.36 -16.38 -4.62
CA TYR A 50 10.63 -15.67 -4.63
C TYR A 50 11.78 -16.57 -4.19
N ASN A 51 12.97 -16.28 -4.72
CA ASN A 51 14.22 -16.92 -4.38
C ASN A 51 15.30 -15.83 -4.30
N ILE A 52 15.76 -15.55 -3.08
CA ILE A 52 16.82 -14.58 -2.82
C ILE A 52 18.09 -15.37 -2.51
N GLN A 53 19.13 -15.14 -3.28
CA GLN A 53 20.45 -15.72 -3.05
C GLN A 53 21.42 -14.60 -2.71
N SER A 54 22.22 -14.82 -1.67
CA SER A 54 23.24 -13.88 -1.21
C SER A 54 24.57 -14.60 -1.10
N THR A 55 25.63 -13.92 -1.50
CA THR A 55 27.00 -14.40 -1.37
C THR A 55 27.80 -13.31 -0.68
N ILE A 56 28.41 -13.64 0.46
CA ILE A 56 29.26 -12.75 1.23
C ILE A 56 30.70 -13.22 1.03
N ASN A 57 31.54 -12.35 0.48
CA ASN A 57 32.98 -12.58 0.38
C ASN A 57 33.67 -11.81 1.50
N ILE A 58 34.49 -12.49 2.30
CA ILE A 58 35.24 -11.85 3.38
C ILE A 58 36.57 -11.37 2.81
N GLU A 59 36.71 -10.05 2.68
CA GLU A 59 37.96 -9.44 2.23
C GLU A 59 39.12 -9.79 3.18
N GLY A 60 40.28 -10.14 2.61
CA GLY A 60 41.49 -10.46 3.37
C GLY A 60 41.59 -11.90 3.89
N VAL A 61 40.56 -12.74 3.69
CA VAL A 61 40.62 -14.18 3.98
C VAL A 61 40.45 -14.96 2.68
N MET A 62 41.50 -15.65 2.27
CA MET A 62 41.51 -16.46 1.05
C MET A 62 40.44 -17.56 1.14
N ASP A 63 39.60 -17.67 0.11
CA ASP A 63 38.52 -18.66 -0.02
C ASP A 63 37.41 -18.60 1.04
N ALA A 64 37.28 -17.49 1.79
CA ALA A 64 36.19 -17.31 2.74
C ALA A 64 34.95 -16.70 2.08
N THR A 65 34.13 -17.56 1.48
CA THR A 65 32.81 -17.21 0.96
C THR A 65 31.71 -17.85 1.81
N SER A 66 30.71 -17.07 2.20
CA SER A 66 29.47 -17.56 2.81
C SER A 66 28.32 -17.36 1.83
N GLN A 67 27.43 -18.34 1.73
CA GLN A 67 26.24 -18.28 0.87
C GLN A 67 24.99 -18.42 1.73
N GLY A 68 23.99 -17.59 1.44
CA GLY A 68 22.67 -17.66 2.03
C GLY A 68 21.61 -17.76 0.94
N GLN A 69 20.59 -18.56 1.16
CA GLN A 69 19.43 -18.65 0.26
C GLN A 69 18.14 -18.54 1.07
N LEU A 70 17.22 -17.70 0.60
CA LEU A 70 15.89 -17.55 1.17
C LEU A 70 14.84 -17.81 0.09
N LEU A 71 13.97 -18.78 0.35
CA LEU A 71 12.89 -19.19 -0.53
C LEU A 71 11.55 -18.91 0.13
N GLY A 72 10.56 -18.48 -0.65
CA GLY A 72 9.23 -18.27 -0.10
C GLY A 72 8.22 -17.83 -1.15
N THR A 73 7.10 -17.34 -0.63
CA THR A 73 5.96 -16.90 -1.43
C THR A 73 5.59 -15.46 -1.06
N VAL A 74 5.23 -14.65 -2.05
CA VAL A 74 4.64 -13.33 -1.84
C VAL A 74 3.21 -13.32 -2.37
N HIS A 75 2.30 -12.76 -1.59
CA HIS A 75 0.93 -12.48 -2.00
C HIS A 75 0.79 -10.99 -2.25
N GLY A 76 0.59 -10.61 -3.51
CA GLY A 76 0.41 -9.23 -3.94
C GLY A 76 -1.06 -8.92 -4.22
N SER A 77 -1.60 -7.89 -3.58
CA SER A 77 -2.99 -7.47 -3.74
C SER A 77 -3.06 -5.99 -4.09
N ARG A 78 -3.69 -5.65 -5.21
CA ARG A 78 -3.92 -4.24 -5.58
C ARG A 78 -5.13 -3.73 -4.79
N ILE A 79 -4.90 -2.78 -3.89
CA ILE A 79 -5.95 -2.22 -3.01
C ILE A 79 -6.72 -1.14 -3.76
N ASN A 80 -6.01 -0.24 -4.44
CA ASN A 80 -6.57 0.80 -5.29
C ASN A 80 -5.62 1.06 -6.48
N PRO A 81 -5.92 1.98 -7.41
CA PRO A 81 -5.07 2.21 -8.58
C PRO A 81 -3.61 2.52 -8.24
N CYS A 82 -3.35 3.13 -7.08
CA CYS A 82 -2.06 3.68 -6.70
C CYS A 82 -1.42 2.96 -5.50
N GLU A 83 -2.02 1.88 -5.00
CA GLU A 83 -1.52 1.19 -3.81
C GLU A 83 -1.64 -0.32 -3.97
N VAL A 84 -0.55 -1.01 -3.60
CA VAL A 84 -0.46 -2.47 -3.62
C VAL A 84 0.09 -2.95 -2.29
N ALA A 85 -0.54 -3.98 -1.72
CA ALA A 85 -0.05 -4.65 -0.53
C ALA A 85 0.68 -5.94 -0.90
N PHE A 86 1.82 -6.19 -0.26
CA PHE A 86 2.59 -7.43 -0.40
C PHE A 86 2.76 -8.10 0.96
N GLN A 87 2.28 -9.33 1.09
CA GLN A 87 2.55 -10.19 2.23
C GLN A 87 3.59 -11.23 1.85
N PHE A 88 4.70 -11.25 2.58
CA PHE A 88 5.76 -12.23 2.39
C PHE A 88 5.56 -13.40 3.35
N THR A 89 5.90 -14.59 2.86
CA THR A 89 6.01 -15.81 3.65
C THR A 89 7.33 -16.46 3.28
N SER A 90 8.00 -17.10 4.23
CA SER A 90 9.20 -17.88 3.97
C SER A 90 8.92 -19.36 4.18
N ASN A 91 9.63 -20.20 3.44
CA ASN A 91 9.67 -21.64 3.71
C ASN A 91 10.63 -21.97 4.87
N ASP A 92 11.46 -21.02 5.28
CA ASP A 92 12.36 -21.12 6.42
C ASP A 92 11.71 -20.42 7.62
N GLU A 93 11.38 -21.20 8.67
CA GLU A 93 10.74 -20.69 9.89
C GLU A 93 11.65 -19.78 10.71
N THR A 94 12.97 -19.82 10.47
CA THR A 94 13.94 -18.95 11.14
C THR A 94 14.14 -17.62 10.42
N ALA A 95 13.65 -17.50 9.18
CA ALA A 95 13.76 -16.28 8.42
C ALA A 95 12.85 -15.19 8.99
N LYS A 96 13.45 -14.03 9.28
CA LYS A 96 12.69 -12.83 9.60
C LYS A 96 12.04 -12.27 8.33
N VAL A 97 10.75 -12.50 8.17
CA VAL A 97 9.91 -11.86 7.16
C VAL A 97 8.86 -10.99 7.86
N ASN A 98 8.40 -9.94 7.18
CA ASN A 98 7.35 -9.06 7.69
C ASN A 98 6.10 -9.86 8.09
N LYS A 99 5.63 -9.62 9.31
CA LYS A 99 4.43 -10.27 9.85
C LYS A 99 3.16 -9.71 9.22
N TYR A 100 3.18 -8.43 8.86
CA TYR A 100 2.07 -7.73 8.26
C TYR A 100 2.34 -7.38 6.78
N PRO A 101 1.30 -7.12 5.98
CA PRO A 101 1.50 -6.74 4.59
C PRO A 101 2.21 -5.38 4.49
N LEU A 102 3.22 -5.32 3.63
CA LEU A 102 3.85 -4.07 3.23
C LEU A 102 2.97 -3.36 2.22
N LEU A 103 2.61 -2.10 2.49
CA LEU A 103 1.89 -1.28 1.54
C LEU A 103 2.90 -0.50 0.69
N ILE A 104 2.75 -0.56 -0.62
CA ILE A 104 3.59 0.16 -1.58
C ILE A 104 2.72 1.14 -2.33
N SER A 105 2.99 2.44 -2.17
CA SER A 105 2.34 3.50 -2.94
C SER A 105 3.09 3.69 -4.27
N ILE A 106 2.37 3.52 -5.36
CA ILE A 106 2.83 3.75 -6.73
C ILE A 106 2.95 5.26 -6.94
N PRO A 107 4.16 5.78 -7.19
CA PRO A 107 4.35 7.20 -7.35
C PRO A 107 3.70 7.71 -8.64
N GLU A 108 3.30 8.98 -8.62
CA GLU A 108 3.13 9.77 -9.84
C GLU A 108 4.52 9.98 -10.49
N GLN A 109 4.56 10.38 -11.77
CA GLN A 109 5.82 10.64 -12.48
C GLN A 109 6.82 11.46 -11.63
N ASP A 110 8.10 11.05 -11.69
CA ASP A 110 9.24 11.65 -10.99
C ASP A 110 9.22 11.61 -9.45
N LYS A 111 8.34 10.80 -8.83
CA LYS A 111 8.36 10.56 -7.38
C LYS A 111 8.96 9.19 -7.03
N PHE A 112 9.50 9.11 -5.81
CA PHE A 112 9.98 7.86 -5.23
C PHE A 112 8.81 6.99 -4.77
N TRP A 113 8.97 5.68 -4.90
CA TRP A 113 8.07 4.71 -4.29
C TRP A 113 8.10 4.87 -2.77
N LYS A 114 6.92 4.86 -2.15
CA LYS A 114 6.80 4.83 -0.70
C LYS A 114 6.42 3.42 -0.25
N VAL A 115 7.18 2.90 0.70
CA VAL A 115 6.91 1.61 1.34
C VAL A 115 6.50 1.90 2.77
N TRP A 116 5.37 1.35 3.18
CA TRP A 116 4.83 1.44 4.52
C TRP A 116 4.81 0.05 5.12
N ALA A 117 5.39 -0.08 6.31
CA ALA A 117 5.32 -1.29 7.11
C ALA A 117 4.47 -1.05 8.34
N HIS A 118 3.99 -2.15 8.92
CA HIS A 118 3.36 -2.08 10.22
C HIS A 118 4.41 -1.73 11.29
N GLN A 119 4.04 -0.92 12.29
CA GLN A 119 4.96 -0.48 13.33
C GLN A 119 5.56 -1.63 14.18
N ASP A 120 4.88 -2.77 14.21
CA ASP A 120 5.30 -3.97 14.94
C ASP A 120 6.17 -4.91 14.09
N ASP A 121 6.40 -4.58 12.82
CA ASP A 121 7.41 -5.28 12.02
C ASP A 121 8.79 -4.76 12.44
N ASP A 122 9.67 -5.67 12.85
CA ASP A 122 11.10 -5.43 13.06
C ASP A 122 11.75 -5.20 11.67
N LEU A 123 11.76 -3.95 11.22
CA LEU A 123 12.51 -3.51 10.02
C LEU A 123 13.95 -3.14 10.36
#